data_AF-A0A2D6ZMF1-F1
#
_entry.id   AF-A0A2D6ZMF1-F1
#
_cell.length_a   1.000
_cell.length_b   1.000
_cell.length_c   1.000
_cell.angle_alpha   90.00
_cell.angle_beta   90.00
_cell.angle_gamma   90.00
#
_symmetry.space_group_name_H-M   'P 1'
#
loop_
_entity.id
_entity.type
_entity.pdbx_description
1 polymer ?
#
loop_
_entity_poly.entity_id
_entity_poly.type
_entity_poly.pdbx_seq_one_letter_code
_entity_poly.pdbx_strand_id
1 'polypeptide(L)'
;METTKKYAGYIERQNKEIKKIKKYENAKIPKEIIFSEITGLSNEVKQKLEKVLPKTIAHAQRIPGITPAAISLLLVHIKKEKSSLTKKIGP
;
A
#
# COMPACT_ATOMS: atom_id res chain seq x y z
N MET A 1 -5.77 -17.35 -32.30
CA MET A 1 -4.85 -16.33 -31.75
C MET A 1 -5.64 -15.38 -30.84
N GLU A 2 -5.92 -15.78 -29.59
CA GLU A 2 -6.72 -14.96 -28.65
C GLU A 2 -6.04 -14.73 -27.28
N THR A 3 -4.91 -15.38 -27.03
CA THR A 3 -4.20 -15.38 -25.74
C THR A 3 -3.25 -14.19 -25.56
N THR A 4 -2.65 -13.69 -26.64
CA THR A 4 -1.62 -12.63 -26.59
C THR A 4 -2.18 -11.23 -26.28
N LYS A 5 -3.38 -10.88 -26.77
CA LYS A 5 -3.96 -9.53 -26.52
C LYS A 5 -4.44 -9.32 -25.08
N LYS A 6 -5.00 -10.36 -24.43
CA LYS A 6 -5.46 -10.28 -23.02
C LYS A 6 -4.27 -10.21 -22.05
N TYR A 7 -3.19 -10.94 -22.33
CA TYR A 7 -1.97 -10.92 -21.50
C TYR A 7 -1.23 -9.58 -21.57
N ALA A 8 -1.17 -8.95 -22.75
CA ALA A 8 -0.54 -7.63 -22.91
C ALA A 8 -1.21 -6.58 -22.01
N GLY A 9 -2.54 -6.51 -22.01
CA GLY A 9 -3.28 -5.56 -21.17
C GLY A 9 -3.11 -5.81 -19.66
N TYR A 10 -2.99 -7.08 -19.25
CA TYR A 10 -2.72 -7.44 -17.85
C TYR A 10 -1.33 -6.98 -17.39
N ILE A 11 -0.30 -7.22 -18.21
CA ILE A 11 1.07 -6.79 -17.91
C ILE A 11 1.17 -5.26 -17.87
N GLU A 12 0.52 -4.55 -18.80
CA GLU A 12 0.47 -3.09 -18.76
C GLU A 12 -0.16 -2.56 -17.47
N ARG A 13 -1.23 -3.19 -17.00
CA ARG A 13 -1.91 -2.78 -15.75
C ARG A 13 -1.02 -3.01 -14.54
N GLN A 14 -0.40 -4.19 -14.42
CA GLN A 14 0.56 -4.46 -13.34
C GLN A 14 1.73 -3.46 -13.36
N ASN A 15 2.28 -3.19 -14.54
CA ASN A 15 3.36 -2.22 -14.69
C ASN A 15 2.93 -0.80 -14.28
N LYS A 16 1.69 -0.40 -14.59
CA LYS A 16 1.13 0.89 -14.13
C LYS A 16 1.00 0.93 -12.60
N GLU A 17 0.55 -0.15 -11.97
CA GLU A 17 0.48 -0.23 -10.51
C GLU A 17 1.86 -0.15 -9.86
N ILE A 18 2.84 -0.91 -10.36
CA ILE A 18 4.22 -0.86 -9.89
C ILE A 18 4.79 0.56 -10.04
N LYS A 19 4.63 1.20 -11.20
CA LYS A 19 5.09 2.59 -11.41
C LYS A 19 4.43 3.57 -10.46
N LYS A 20 3.13 3.41 -10.17
CA LYS A 20 2.42 4.26 -9.22
C LYS A 20 2.98 4.08 -7.81
N ILE A 21 3.20 2.84 -7.39
CA ILE A 21 3.75 2.50 -6.07
C ILE A 21 5.17 3.06 -5.91
N LYS A 22 6.01 2.98 -6.96
CA LYS A 22 7.37 3.56 -6.95
C LYS A 22 7.39 5.06 -6.63
N LYS A 23 6.39 5.82 -7.08
CA LYS A 23 6.27 7.26 -6.75
C LYS A 23 6.10 7.53 -5.26
N TYR A 24 5.66 6.53 -4.49
CA TYR A 24 5.41 6.65 -3.05
C TYR A 24 6.50 6.00 -2.20
N GLU A 25 7.64 5.57 -2.76
CA GLU A 25 8.72 4.92 -1.99
C GLU A 25 9.14 5.75 -0.76
N ASN A 26 9.22 7.08 -0.91
CA ASN A 26 9.59 8.02 0.15
C ASN A 26 8.43 8.43 1.07
N ALA A 27 7.21 7.95 0.82
CA ALA A 27 6.07 8.28 1.67
C ALA A 27 6.28 7.70 3.08
N LYS A 28 6.16 8.56 4.09
CA LYS A 28 6.25 8.18 5.49
C LYS A 28 4.97 7.50 5.94
N ILE A 29 5.15 6.43 6.72
CA ILE A 29 4.08 5.76 7.43
C ILE A 29 3.93 6.47 8.80
N PRO A 30 2.74 6.96 9.17
CA PRO A 30 2.50 7.56 10.48
C PRO A 30 2.86 6.61 11.61
N LYS A 31 3.39 7.13 12.72
CA LYS A 31 3.76 6.31 13.89
C LYS A 31 2.56 5.71 14.60
N GLU A 32 1.41 6.38 14.50
CA GLU A 32 0.15 6.01 15.17
C GLU A 32 -0.70 5.06 14.32
N ILE A 33 -0.21 4.62 13.15
CA ILE A 33 -0.99 3.73 12.30
C ILE A 33 -1.29 2.42 13.00
N ILE A 34 -2.54 1.98 12.92
CA ILE A 34 -2.97 0.69 13.46
C ILE A 34 -3.13 -0.27 12.29
N PHE A 35 -2.10 -1.09 12.01
CA PHE A 35 -2.10 -1.98 10.84
C PHE A 35 -3.23 -3.01 10.90
N SER A 36 -3.64 -3.41 12.10
CA SER A 36 -4.76 -4.33 12.31
C SER A 36 -6.10 -3.79 11.78
N GLU A 37 -6.29 -2.46 11.72
CA GLU A 37 -7.50 -1.80 11.22
C GLU A 37 -7.53 -1.65 9.68
N ILE A 38 -6.43 -1.97 8.99
CA ILE A 38 -6.39 -1.86 7.53
C ILE A 38 -7.21 -2.99 6.91
N THR A 39 -8.38 -2.62 6.39
CA THR A 39 -9.29 -3.54 5.69
C THR A 39 -8.64 -4.09 4.41
N GLY A 40 -8.82 -5.39 4.16
CA GLY A 40 -8.32 -6.08 2.97
C GLY A 40 -6.89 -6.62 3.09
N LEU A 41 -6.13 -6.26 4.14
CA LEU A 41 -4.88 -6.95 4.45
C LEU A 41 -5.16 -8.29 5.11
N SER A 42 -4.40 -9.32 4.73
CA SER A 42 -4.42 -10.61 5.43
C SER A 42 -3.82 -10.49 6.83
N ASN A 43 -4.17 -11.41 7.72
CA ASN A 43 -3.62 -11.45 9.07
C ASN A 43 -2.09 -11.60 9.07
N GLU A 44 -1.54 -12.41 8.16
CA GLU A 44 -0.10 -12.57 8.01
C GLU A 44 0.59 -11.24 7.64
N VAL A 45 0.02 -10.49 6.68
CA VAL A 45 0.55 -9.20 6.28
C VAL A 45 0.48 -8.19 7.43
N LYS A 46 -0.66 -8.14 8.13
CA LYS A 46 -0.83 -7.27 9.32
C LYS A 46 0.24 -7.59 10.37
N GLN A 47 0.40 -8.87 10.73
CA GLN A 47 1.41 -9.31 11.70
C GLN A 47 2.84 -8.94 11.27
N LYS A 48 3.17 -9.09 9.99
CA LYS A 48 4.49 -8.69 9.47
C LYS A 48 4.73 -7.18 9.60
N LEU A 49 3.73 -6.36 9.26
CA LEU A 49 3.83 -4.91 9.38
C LEU A 49 3.92 -4.47 10.84
N GLU A 50 3.10 -5.03 11.73
CA GLU A 50 3.13 -4.81 13.19
C GLU A 50 4.49 -5.20 13.79
N LYS A 51 5.08 -6.31 13.34
CA LYS A 51 6.38 -6.77 13.86
C LYS A 51 7.54 -5.89 13.41
N VAL A 52 7.53 -5.42 12.16
CA VAL A 52 8.63 -4.64 11.59
C VAL A 52 8.50 -3.14 11.87
N LEU A 53 7.28 -2.63 12.03
CA LEU A 53 6.96 -1.20 12.18
C LEU A 53 7.68 -0.34 11.11
N PRO A 54 7.41 -0.57 9.81
CA PRO A 54 8.11 0.14 8.76
C PRO A 54 7.82 1.65 8.82
N LYS A 55 8.88 2.45 8.69
CA LYS A 55 8.80 3.93 8.72
C LYS A 55 8.42 4.55 7.38
N THR A 56 8.60 3.81 6.28
CA THR A 56 8.33 4.27 4.91
C THR A 56 7.74 3.14 4.07
N ILE A 57 7.10 3.50 2.96
CA ILE A 57 6.57 2.52 1.99
C ILE A 57 7.69 1.68 1.38
N ALA A 58 8.85 2.28 1.07
CA ALA A 58 10.01 1.52 0.61
C ALA A 58 10.49 0.48 1.64
N HIS A 59 10.42 0.79 2.94
CA HIS A 59 10.74 -0.17 3.98
C HIS A 59 9.69 -1.30 4.02
N ALA A 60 8.40 -0.97 3.97
CA ALA A 60 7.32 -1.98 3.96
C ALA A 60 7.42 -2.94 2.75
N GLN A 61 7.77 -2.43 1.57
CA GLN A 61 7.96 -3.24 0.36
C GLN A 61 9.06 -4.29 0.47
N ARG A 62 10.10 -4.03 1.28
CA ARG A 62 11.23 -4.96 1.45
C ARG A 62 10.92 -6.09 2.43
N ILE A 63 9.79 -6.02 3.15
CA ILE A 63 9.41 -7.07 4.08
C ILE A 63 8.98 -8.31 3.28
N PRO A 64 9.58 -9.49 3.53
CA PRO A 64 9.26 -10.71 2.79
C PRO A 64 7.77 -11.09 2.86
N GLY A 65 7.17 -11.31 1.68
CA GLY A 65 5.75 -11.64 1.54
C GLY A 65 4.80 -10.44 1.60
N ILE A 66 5.31 -9.21 1.62
CA ILE A 66 4.49 -8.02 1.31
C ILE A 66 4.37 -7.88 -0.21
N THR A 67 3.13 -7.79 -0.69
CA THR A 67 2.83 -7.69 -2.12
C THR A 67 2.53 -6.26 -2.55
N PRO A 68 2.63 -5.92 -3.84
CA PRO A 68 2.21 -4.60 -4.35
C PRO A 68 0.76 -4.25 -3.99
N ALA A 69 -0.14 -5.23 -3.95
CA ALA A 69 -1.53 -5.03 -3.55
C ALA A 69 -1.67 -4.62 -2.08
N ALA A 70 -0.90 -5.24 -1.17
CA ALA A 70 -0.86 -4.85 0.24
C ALA A 70 -0.36 -3.41 0.42
N ILE A 71 0.65 -3.01 -0.36
CA ILE A 71 1.17 -1.63 -0.36
C ILE A 71 0.12 -0.64 -0.85
N SER A 72 -0.64 -0.99 -1.90
CA SER A 72 -1.75 -0.17 -2.37
C SER A 72 -2.81 0.06 -1.29
N LEU A 73 -3.18 -0.98 -0.53
CA LEU A 73 -4.14 -0.87 0.58
C LEU A 73 -3.61 0.01 1.71
N LEU A 74 -2.34 -0.17 2.09
CA LEU A 74 -1.67 0.67 3.09
C LEU A 74 -1.65 2.15 2.68
N LEU A 75 -1.30 2.44 1.42
CA LEU A 75 -1.30 3.81 0.88
C LEU A 75 -2.69 4.45 0.90
N VAL A 76 -3.73 3.69 0.55
CA VAL A 76 -5.12 4.17 0.59
C VAL A 76 -5.53 4.49 2.03
N HIS A 77 -5.20 3.62 2.98
CA HIS A 77 -5.49 3.84 4.40
C HIS A 77 -4.81 5.10 4.92
N ILE A 78 -3.49 5.26 4.70
CA ILE A 78 -2.74 6.45 5.11
C ILE A 78 -3.33 7.74 4.51
N LYS A 79 -3.76 7.70 3.24
CA LYS A 79 -4.39 8.86 2.59
C LYS A 79 -5.75 9.20 3.23
N LYS A 80 -6.55 8.18 3.55
CA LYS A 80 -7.85 8.35 4.21
C LYS A 80 -7.67 8.99 5.59
N GLU A 81 -6.74 8.50 6.40
CA GLU A 81 -6.46 9.06 7.72
C GLU A 81 -6.01 10.52 7.66
N LYS A 82 -5.08 10.85 6.76
CA LYS A 82 -4.65 12.25 6.56
C LYS A 82 -5.80 13.17 6.15
N SER A 83 -6.67 12.70 5.26
CA SER A 83 -7.85 13.47 4.83
C SER A 83 -8.87 13.67 5.96
N SER A 84 -9.02 12.67 6.84
CA SER A 84 -9.88 12.78 8.02
C SER A 84 -9.29 13.74 9.05
N LEU A 85 -7.96 13.77 9.20
CA LEU A 85 -7.25 14.70 10.09
C LEU A 85 -7.43 16.16 9.62
N THR A 86 -7.34 16.42 8.31
CA THR A 86 -7.61 17.75 7.75
C THR A 86 -9.06 18.19 7.85
N LYS A 87 -10.02 17.26 8.02
CA LYS A 87 -11.45 17.57 8.11
C LYS A 87 -11.93 17.83 9.55
N LYS A 88 -11.16 17.38 10.56
CA LYS A 88 -11.41 17.68 11.98
C LYS A 88 -10.92 19.07 12.42
N ILE A 89 -10.17 19.76 11.57
CA ILE A 89 -9.65 21.11 11.80
C ILE A 89 -10.20 22.02 10.67
N GLY A 90 -11.51 22.23 10.67
CA GLY A 90 -12.20 23.24 9.85
C GLY A 90 -13.15 24.03 10.75
N PRO A 91 -13.35 25.34 10.49
CA PRO A 91 -13.65 26.38 11.47
C PRO A 91 -14.91 26.15 12.31
#